data_AF-A0A2D4HX38-F1
#
_entry.id   AF-A0A2D4HX38-F1
#
_cell.length_a   1.000
_cell.length_b   1.000
_cell.length_c   1.000
_cell.angle_alpha   90.00
_cell.angle_beta   90.00
_cell.angle_gamma   90.00
#
_symmetry.space_group_name_H-M   'P 1'
#
loop_
_entity.id
_entity.type
_entity.pdbx_description
1 polymer ?
#
loop_
_entity_poly.entity_id
_entity_poly.type
_entity_poly.pdbx_seq_one_letter_code
_entity_poly.pdbx_strand_id
1 'polypeptide(L)'
;PSSWHGGLGRGVAELSLHGVAAAFALSPSLRCLRLLLGTMPRQELPLPEGWEEARDYDGKVYYIDHATKTTSWVDPRDRYTKPLTFADCISDELPLGWEEAYDPQVGIYYIDHNTKTTQIEDPRVQWRQEQEHMLKDYLIMAQEALTAQKEVYQVKQQRLELAQQEYKQLHDVWEHKLGSQTSLASSSSSSSKYDPEILKAEIATTKSRVNKLKREVAHMRQELQYKEHGFQTLKKIDMKMSDTQGGYKLDEAQAILNEMKAIKKAITSGEQEKQDLIESLARLKANFVANKRSHLDLWTNSTSLGSSHCSLPRTYLDAGSQTDVSGNFFVNCSNHLAEKVRVRLQYEDAKRRIANLKIQLAKLNSEAWPGVLDSEQDRLMLINEKEELLKEMRFISPRKWTQTDIEKLEMKRKRLEEDLQTARDTQSKALTERYVNHFILEYLVYC
;
A
#
# COMPACT_ATOMS: atom_id res chain seq x y z
N PRO A 1 -26.03 -31.34 7.67
CA PRO A 1 -26.31 -30.81 9.02
C PRO A 1 -25.09 -30.05 9.58
N SER A 2 -25.17 -28.71 9.54
CA SER A 2 -24.51 -27.72 10.41
C SER A 2 -23.01 -27.88 10.73
N SER A 3 -22.11 -26.94 10.53
CA SER A 3 -22.09 -25.52 10.13
C SER A 3 -20.59 -25.23 9.91
N TRP A 4 -20.15 -24.35 9.03
CA TRP A 4 -19.74 -23.00 9.41
C TRP A 4 -19.65 -22.21 8.10
N HIS A 5 -20.57 -21.27 7.93
CA HIS A 5 -20.39 -20.12 7.06
C HIS A 5 -19.42 -19.17 7.74
N GLY A 6 -18.33 -18.81 7.06
CA GLY A 6 -17.44 -17.73 7.43
C GLY A 6 -17.03 -17.01 6.16
N GLY A 7 -17.71 -15.91 5.84
CA GLY A 7 -17.38 -15.07 4.71
C GLY A 7 -16.06 -14.33 4.95
N LEU A 8 -15.23 -14.26 3.91
CA LEU A 8 -14.17 -13.27 3.77
C LEU A 8 -14.47 -12.48 2.50
N GLY A 9 -15.39 -11.53 2.66
CA GLY A 9 -15.44 -10.36 1.82
C GLY A 9 -14.42 -9.33 2.29
N ARG A 10 -13.95 -8.54 1.32
CA ARG A 10 -13.32 -7.22 1.46
C ARG A 10 -11.94 -7.16 2.14
N GLY A 11 -11.02 -6.68 1.33
CA GLY A 11 -9.73 -6.08 1.68
C GLY A 11 -9.08 -5.73 0.35
N VAL A 12 -9.74 -4.96 -0.53
CA VAL A 12 -9.54 -3.50 -0.60
C VAL A 12 -8.17 -3.14 -0.02
N ALA A 13 -7.20 -3.00 -0.92
CA ALA A 13 -5.92 -2.37 -0.64
C ALA A 13 -6.19 -0.91 -0.25
N GLU A 14 -6.59 -0.72 1.01
CA GLU A 14 -6.81 0.56 1.67
C GLU A 14 -5.69 0.78 2.69
N LEU A 15 -4.45 0.50 2.30
CA LEU A 15 -3.27 0.71 3.14
C LEU A 15 -2.10 1.16 2.27
N SER A 16 -2.14 2.42 1.85
CA SER A 16 -0.93 3.26 1.74
C SER A 16 -1.22 4.77 1.58
N LEU A 17 -2.48 5.21 1.72
CA LEU A 17 -2.79 6.63 1.90
C LEU A 17 -2.55 7.11 3.34
N HIS A 18 -2.41 6.18 4.30
CA HIS A 18 -2.15 6.52 5.70
C HIS A 18 -0.69 6.96 5.95
N GLY A 19 0.27 6.62 5.10
CA GLY A 19 1.66 7.09 5.27
C GLY A 19 1.86 8.55 4.85
N VAL A 20 1.12 9.00 3.83
CA VAL A 20 1.26 10.36 3.28
C VAL A 20 0.21 11.32 3.88
N ALA A 21 -0.96 10.82 4.30
CA ALA A 21 -1.98 11.63 4.97
C ALA A 21 -1.73 11.79 6.49
N ALA A 22 -1.03 10.86 7.15
CA ALA A 22 -0.71 10.99 8.58
C ALA A 22 0.26 12.15 8.87
N ALA A 23 1.04 12.60 7.88
CA ALA A 23 1.85 13.81 7.99
C ALA A 23 1.01 15.11 8.05
N PHE A 24 -0.27 15.05 7.66
CA PHE A 24 -1.15 16.23 7.64
C PHE A 24 -2.15 16.31 8.81
N ALA A 25 -2.21 15.29 9.65
CA ALA A 25 -3.14 15.21 10.77
C ALA A 25 -2.42 15.20 12.13
N LEU A 26 -1.56 16.20 12.37
CA LEU A 26 -1.27 16.59 13.75
C LEU A 26 -2.58 17.08 14.36
N SER A 27 -2.99 16.42 15.46
CA SER A 27 -4.19 16.71 16.24
C SER A 27 -4.43 18.24 16.32
N PRO A 28 -5.64 18.75 16.03
CA PRO A 28 -5.96 20.18 16.12
C PRO A 28 -5.55 20.80 17.46
N SER A 29 -5.49 19.98 18.52
CA SER A 29 -5.04 20.36 19.86
C SER A 29 -3.56 20.73 19.94
N LEU A 30 -2.65 20.07 19.20
CA LEU A 30 -1.22 20.37 19.22
C LEU A 30 -0.88 21.58 18.34
N ARG A 31 -1.55 21.73 17.19
CA ARG A 31 -1.45 22.94 16.36
C ARG A 31 -1.99 24.17 17.07
N CYS A 32 -3.10 24.05 17.81
CA CYS A 32 -3.61 25.14 18.65
C CYS A 32 -2.66 25.47 19.82
N LEU A 33 -2.06 24.47 20.47
CA LEU A 33 -1.09 24.70 21.54
C LEU A 33 0.16 25.45 21.02
N ARG A 34 0.66 25.10 19.82
CA ARG A 34 1.78 25.80 19.17
C ARG A 34 1.43 27.23 18.74
N LEU A 35 0.21 27.48 18.24
CA LEU A 35 -0.27 28.84 17.92
C LEU A 35 -0.52 29.69 19.19
N LEU A 36 -0.89 29.07 20.31
CA LEU A 36 -1.06 29.73 21.61
C LEU A 36 0.29 30.01 22.31
N LEU A 37 1.31 29.19 22.06
CA LEU A 37 2.67 29.37 22.59
C LEU A 37 3.58 30.22 21.67
N GLY A 38 3.22 30.37 20.39
CA GLY A 38 4.01 31.07 19.37
C GLY A 38 4.17 32.58 19.55
N THR A 39 3.58 33.17 20.59
CA THR A 39 3.74 34.60 20.93
C THR A 39 4.52 34.85 22.22
N MET A 40 5.06 33.81 22.87
CA MET A 40 5.88 33.99 24.08
C MET A 40 7.36 34.07 23.68
N PRO A 41 8.07 35.17 23.99
CA PRO A 41 9.50 35.28 23.68
C PRO A 41 10.29 34.18 24.40
N ARG A 42 11.36 33.68 23.74
CA ARG A 42 12.26 32.57 24.17
C ARG A 42 12.76 32.62 25.63
N GLN A 43 12.59 33.73 26.34
CA GLN A 43 13.16 34.00 27.66
C GLN A 43 12.27 33.61 28.86
N GLU A 44 11.00 33.21 28.67
CA GLU A 44 10.07 33.05 29.82
C GLU A 44 9.82 31.60 30.30
N LEU A 45 10.32 30.57 29.62
CA LEU A 45 10.18 29.18 30.08
C LEU A 45 11.40 28.73 30.89
N PRO A 46 11.24 28.31 32.16
CA PRO A 46 12.35 27.78 32.95
C PRO A 46 12.93 26.52 32.30
N LEU A 47 14.24 26.31 32.46
CA LEU A 47 14.88 25.07 32.01
C LEU A 47 14.25 23.86 32.73
N PRO A 48 14.09 22.71 32.04
CA PRO A 48 13.61 21.49 32.69
C PRO A 48 14.49 21.10 33.88
N GLU A 49 13.90 20.41 34.84
CA GLU A 49 14.61 19.97 36.05
C GLU A 49 15.87 19.17 35.68
N GLY A 50 17.01 19.53 36.28
CA GLY A 50 18.31 18.91 35.99
C GLY A 50 19.07 19.50 34.81
N TRP A 51 18.55 20.51 34.11
CA TRP A 51 19.27 21.21 33.04
C TRP A 51 19.88 22.53 33.53
N GLU A 52 21.11 22.81 33.09
CA GLU A 52 21.83 24.06 33.37
C GLU A 52 22.28 24.72 32.07
N GLU A 53 22.18 26.04 31.99
CA GLU A 53 22.76 26.85 30.91
C GLU A 53 24.17 27.28 31.29
N ALA A 54 25.14 26.98 30.44
CA ALA A 54 26.54 27.37 30.59
C ALA A 54 27.05 28.06 29.33
N ARG A 55 28.20 28.72 29.42
CA ARG A 55 28.85 29.40 28.28
C ARG A 55 30.26 28.90 28.09
N ASP A 56 30.64 28.70 26.84
CA ASP A 56 32.00 28.34 26.44
C ASP A 56 32.93 29.57 26.46
N TYR A 57 34.23 29.37 26.25
CA TYR A 57 35.24 30.44 26.20
C TYR A 57 34.95 31.47 25.08
N ASP A 58 34.38 31.00 23.98
CA ASP A 58 33.92 31.83 22.85
C ASP A 58 32.61 32.58 23.15
N GLY A 59 32.02 32.39 24.34
CA GLY A 59 30.75 32.98 24.75
C GLY A 59 29.51 32.29 24.18
N LYS A 60 29.67 31.20 23.41
CA LYS A 60 28.56 30.38 22.92
C LYS A 60 27.87 29.66 24.08
N VAL A 61 26.54 29.70 24.09
CA VAL A 61 25.72 29.05 25.10
C VAL A 61 25.61 27.55 24.79
N TYR A 62 25.78 26.72 25.81
CA TYR A 62 25.51 25.29 25.76
C TYR A 62 24.73 24.85 27.00
N TYR A 63 24.08 23.70 26.92
CA TYR A 63 23.22 23.18 27.98
C TYR A 63 23.81 21.90 28.57
N ILE A 64 23.79 21.79 29.88
CA ILE A 64 24.29 20.64 30.64
C ILE A 64 23.11 19.90 31.23
N ASP A 65 22.97 18.63 30.87
CA ASP A 65 22.02 17.73 31.52
C ASP A 65 22.72 17.02 32.68
N HIS A 66 22.36 17.39 33.92
CA HIS A 66 22.91 16.82 35.14
C HIS A 66 22.40 15.41 35.44
N ALA A 67 21.27 14.99 34.87
CA ALA A 67 20.74 13.65 35.05
C ALA A 67 21.51 12.64 34.18
N THR A 68 21.79 12.99 32.93
CA THR A 68 22.53 12.13 31.98
C THR A 68 24.03 12.39 31.94
N LYS A 69 24.49 13.47 32.59
CA LYS A 69 25.89 13.94 32.56
C LYS A 69 26.40 14.21 31.14
N THR A 70 25.53 14.75 30.30
CA THR A 70 25.85 15.11 28.91
C THR A 70 25.76 16.61 28.69
N THR A 71 26.45 17.11 27.67
CA THR A 71 26.34 18.50 27.20
C THR A 71 25.77 18.53 25.79
N SER A 72 24.98 19.56 25.50
CA SER A 72 24.28 19.73 24.22
C SER A 72 24.26 21.20 23.81
N TRP A 73 24.50 21.46 22.53
CA TRP A 73 24.31 22.79 21.93
C TRP A 73 22.84 23.13 21.68
N VAL A 74 21.96 22.12 21.73
CA VAL A 74 20.52 22.27 21.52
C VAL A 74 19.82 22.54 22.85
N ASP A 75 19.04 23.61 22.91
CA ASP A 75 18.21 23.94 24.08
C ASP A 75 17.17 22.83 24.32
N PRO A 76 17.08 22.26 25.54
CA PRO A 76 16.08 21.23 25.84
C PRO A 76 14.63 21.72 25.63
N ARG A 77 14.38 23.04 25.71
CA ARG A 77 13.07 23.66 25.46
C ARG A 77 12.73 23.72 23.97
N ASP A 78 13.73 23.73 23.08
CA ASP A 78 13.51 23.76 21.63
C ASP A 78 12.74 22.53 21.15
N ARG A 79 12.72 21.43 21.92
CA ARG A 79 11.89 20.24 21.62
C ARG A 79 10.38 20.55 21.54
N TYR A 80 9.92 21.59 22.24
CA TYR A 80 8.51 21.96 22.30
C TYR A 80 8.15 23.15 21.41
N THR A 81 9.15 23.95 21.02
CA THR A 81 8.95 25.20 20.29
C THR A 81 9.38 25.11 18.83
N LYS A 82 10.45 24.37 18.52
CA LYS A 82 10.95 24.18 17.15
C LYS A 82 10.24 23.02 16.44
N PRO A 83 10.12 23.10 15.10
CA PRO A 83 9.64 21.98 14.31
C PRO A 83 10.62 20.80 14.41
N LEU A 84 10.06 19.60 14.60
CA LEU A 84 10.85 18.36 14.70
C LEU A 84 11.45 17.96 13.35
N THR A 85 10.77 18.33 12.26
CA THR A 85 11.16 17.97 10.90
C THR A 85 11.09 19.16 9.96
N PHE A 86 11.80 19.09 8.83
CA PHE A 86 11.73 20.09 7.77
C PHE A 86 10.31 20.30 7.22
N ALA A 87 9.44 19.30 7.30
CA ALA A 87 8.04 19.38 6.86
C ALA A 87 7.18 20.31 7.75
N ASP A 88 7.58 20.52 9.01
CA ASP A 88 6.85 21.33 10.00
C ASP A 88 7.37 22.77 10.11
N CYS A 89 8.38 23.12 9.31
CA CYS A 89 9.01 24.44 9.29
C CYS A 89 8.09 25.45 8.59
N ILE A 90 7.89 26.61 9.23
CA ILE A 90 7.09 27.71 8.68
C ILE A 90 8.04 28.88 8.42
N SER A 91 8.14 29.28 7.15
CA SER A 91 9.02 30.35 6.67
C SER A 91 10.48 30.13 7.06
N ASP A 92 10.95 30.85 8.09
CA ASP A 92 12.37 31.06 8.33
C ASP A 92 12.91 30.23 9.50
N GLU A 93 12.04 29.44 10.16
CA GLU A 93 12.43 28.58 11.28
C GLU A 93 13.20 27.34 10.81
N LEU A 94 14.36 27.10 11.42
CA LEU A 94 15.13 25.86 11.24
C LEU A 94 14.62 24.75 12.18
N PRO A 95 14.67 23.47 11.74
CA PRO A 95 14.25 22.35 12.57
C PRO A 95 15.14 22.13 13.80
N LEU A 96 14.66 21.30 14.72
CA LEU A 96 15.39 20.95 15.93
C LEU A 96 16.80 20.41 15.60
N GLY A 97 17.80 20.98 16.27
CA GLY A 97 19.22 20.63 16.06
C GLY A 97 19.91 21.38 14.92
N TRP A 98 19.18 22.17 14.12
CA TRP A 98 19.78 23.05 13.13
C TRP A 98 20.01 24.46 13.69
N GLU A 99 21.18 25.02 13.38
CA GLU A 99 21.60 26.36 13.76
C GLU A 99 22.13 27.11 12.53
N GLU A 100 21.73 28.37 12.39
CA GLU A 100 22.33 29.30 11.44
C GLU A 100 23.50 30.01 12.12
N ALA A 101 24.68 29.93 11.52
CA ALA A 101 25.89 30.56 12.01
C ALA A 101 26.49 31.48 10.93
N TYR A 102 27.27 32.45 11.37
CA TYR A 102 27.94 33.40 10.48
C TYR A 102 29.43 33.39 10.71
N ASP A 103 30.20 33.21 9.65
CA ASP A 103 31.65 33.36 9.62
C ASP A 103 31.99 34.53 8.68
N PRO A 104 32.80 35.53 9.10
CA PRO A 104 33.27 36.60 8.23
C PRO A 104 33.90 36.17 6.89
N GLN A 105 34.48 34.97 6.81
CA GLN A 105 35.14 34.47 5.59
C GLN A 105 34.20 33.70 4.66
N VAL A 106 33.26 32.94 5.21
CA VAL A 106 32.37 32.03 4.47
C VAL A 106 30.98 32.64 4.25
N GLY A 107 30.57 33.57 5.11
CA GLY A 107 29.21 34.11 5.16
C GLY A 107 28.32 33.28 6.07
N ILE A 108 27.03 33.23 5.74
CA ILE A 108 26.04 32.43 6.47
C ILE A 108 26.24 30.96 6.11
N TYR A 109 26.31 30.10 7.12
CA TYR A 109 26.38 28.66 6.99
C TYR A 109 25.49 27.99 8.04
N TYR A 110 25.17 26.72 7.83
CA TYR A 110 24.26 25.96 8.66
C TYR A 110 25.00 24.83 9.37
N ILE A 111 24.68 24.64 10.65
CA ILE A 111 25.27 23.61 11.51
C ILE A 111 24.16 22.62 11.88
N ASP A 112 24.37 21.35 11.58
CA ASP A 112 23.51 20.27 12.04
C ASP A 112 24.12 19.60 13.27
N HIS A 113 23.53 19.87 14.44
CA HIS A 113 23.91 19.26 15.71
C HIS A 113 23.47 17.81 15.83
N ASN A 114 22.63 17.29 14.93
CA ASN A 114 22.23 15.88 14.93
C ASN A 114 23.31 15.01 14.29
N THR A 115 23.75 15.38 13.09
CA THR A 115 24.81 14.66 12.35
C THR A 115 26.22 15.17 12.65
N LYS A 116 26.35 16.29 13.37
CA LYS A 116 27.62 16.97 13.68
C LYS A 116 28.35 17.43 12.41
N THR A 117 27.58 17.96 11.45
CA THR A 117 28.09 18.45 10.16
C THR A 117 27.80 19.93 9.95
N THR A 118 28.51 20.56 9.02
CA THR A 118 28.32 21.96 8.64
C THR A 118 28.22 22.07 7.12
N GLN A 119 27.32 22.91 6.64
CA GLN A 119 27.07 23.10 5.21
C GLN A 119 26.80 24.57 4.87
N ILE A 120 27.16 24.98 3.65
CA ILE A 120 26.93 26.36 3.17
C ILE A 120 25.49 26.52 2.64
N GLU A 121 24.98 25.47 2.00
CA GLU A 121 23.65 25.48 1.38
C GLU A 121 22.54 25.39 2.44
N ASP A 122 21.44 26.10 2.18
CA ASP A 122 20.27 26.09 3.07
C ASP A 122 19.63 24.70 3.09
N PRO A 123 19.60 24.04 4.26
CA PRO A 123 19.07 22.67 4.37
C PRO A 123 17.59 22.58 4.02
N ARG A 124 16.82 23.68 4.11
CA ARG A 124 15.40 23.72 3.71
C ARG A 124 15.25 23.66 2.20
N VAL A 125 16.17 24.30 1.48
CA VAL A 125 16.18 24.30 0.02
C VAL A 125 16.61 22.92 -0.48
N GLN A 126 17.66 22.36 0.11
CA GLN A 126 18.10 20.99 -0.20
C GLN A 126 16.99 19.97 0.07
N TRP A 127 16.40 20.00 1.27
CA TRP A 127 15.30 19.09 1.61
C TRP A 127 14.14 19.22 0.61
N ARG A 128 13.76 20.44 0.22
CA ARG A 128 12.71 20.67 -0.79
C ARG A 128 13.09 20.07 -2.15
N GLN A 129 14.32 20.29 -2.60
CA GLN A 129 14.82 19.74 -3.86
C GLN A 129 14.83 18.21 -3.85
N GLU A 130 15.22 17.60 -2.73
CA GLU A 130 15.17 16.15 -2.54
C GLU A 130 13.74 15.61 -2.61
N GLN A 131 12.77 16.30 -1.98
CA GLN A 131 11.36 15.91 -2.08
C GLN A 131 10.83 16.04 -3.53
N GLU A 132 11.20 17.10 -4.24
CA GLU A 132 10.84 17.30 -5.64
C GLU A 132 11.46 16.22 -6.54
N HIS A 133 12.74 15.90 -6.34
CA HIS A 133 13.43 14.84 -7.08
C HIS A 133 12.78 13.47 -6.81
N MET A 134 12.52 13.14 -5.55
CA MET A 134 11.86 11.91 -5.15
C MET A 134 10.49 11.79 -5.84
N LEU A 135 9.70 12.87 -5.86
CA LEU A 135 8.39 12.90 -6.51
C LEU A 135 8.50 12.67 -8.02
N LYS A 136 9.50 13.26 -8.69
CA LYS A 136 9.77 13.05 -10.11
C LYS A 136 10.14 11.60 -10.41
N ASP A 137 10.99 10.98 -9.61
CA ASP A 137 11.36 9.57 -9.75
C ASP A 137 10.12 8.66 -9.61
N TYR A 138 9.28 8.92 -8.60
CA TYR A 138 8.01 8.20 -8.44
C TYR A 138 7.08 8.40 -9.63
N LEU A 139 7.02 9.61 -10.20
CA LEU A 139 6.19 9.89 -11.37
C LEU A 139 6.66 9.09 -12.60
N ILE A 140 7.98 9.00 -12.81
CA ILE A 140 8.55 8.19 -13.90
C ILE A 140 8.21 6.71 -13.69
N MET A 141 8.47 6.16 -12.50
CA MET A 141 8.15 4.76 -12.20
C MET A 141 6.65 4.45 -12.35
N ALA A 142 5.78 5.34 -11.87
CA ALA A 142 4.33 5.18 -12.01
C ALA A 142 3.88 5.22 -13.48
N GLN A 143 4.50 6.07 -14.31
CA GLN A 143 4.23 6.14 -15.74
C GLN A 143 4.65 4.85 -16.46
N GLU A 144 5.82 4.29 -16.12
CA GLU A 144 6.31 3.03 -16.67
C GLU A 144 5.40 1.85 -16.28
N ALA A 145 5.04 1.74 -15.01
CA ALA A 145 4.12 0.71 -14.52
C ALA A 145 2.74 0.80 -15.20
N LEU A 146 2.21 2.02 -15.37
CA LEU A 146 0.94 2.24 -16.06
C LEU A 146 1.02 1.83 -17.54
N THR A 147 2.16 2.10 -18.19
CA THR A 147 2.41 1.70 -19.57
C THR A 147 2.47 0.17 -19.69
N ALA A 148 3.21 -0.50 -18.81
CA ALA A 148 3.28 -1.96 -18.76
C ALA A 148 1.89 -2.59 -18.52
N GLN A 149 1.11 -2.04 -17.59
CA GLN A 149 -0.25 -2.52 -17.32
C GLN A 149 -1.20 -2.31 -18.52
N LYS A 150 -1.06 -1.20 -19.25
CA LYS A 150 -1.78 -0.98 -20.52
C LYS A 150 -1.42 -2.03 -21.56
N GLU A 151 -0.15 -2.44 -21.65
CA GLU A 151 0.26 -3.53 -22.54
C GLU A 151 -0.36 -4.87 -22.12
N VAL A 152 -0.34 -5.22 -20.82
CA VAL A 152 -0.99 -6.45 -20.32
C VAL A 152 -2.48 -6.44 -20.66
N TYR A 153 -3.15 -5.30 -20.48
CA TYR A 153 -4.54 -5.12 -20.86
C TYR A 153 -4.78 -5.38 -22.35
N GLN A 154 -3.92 -4.83 -23.23
CA GLN A 154 -4.03 -5.08 -24.67
C GLN A 154 -3.84 -6.55 -25.01
N VAL A 155 -2.86 -7.23 -24.42
CA VAL A 155 -2.63 -8.68 -24.63
C VAL A 155 -3.84 -9.49 -24.17
N LYS A 156 -4.40 -9.19 -22.98
CA LYS A 156 -5.62 -9.84 -22.48
C LYS A 156 -6.83 -9.59 -23.37
N GLN A 157 -6.94 -8.38 -23.93
CA GLN A 157 -8.00 -8.05 -24.89
C GLN A 157 -7.85 -8.89 -26.18
N GLN A 158 -6.63 -9.02 -26.71
CA GLN A 158 -6.36 -9.88 -27.87
C GLN A 158 -6.69 -11.35 -27.58
N ARG A 159 -6.30 -11.87 -26.41
CA ARG A 159 -6.67 -13.24 -25.97
C ARG A 159 -8.18 -13.42 -25.91
N LEU A 160 -8.91 -12.43 -25.40
CA LEU A 160 -10.37 -12.46 -25.35
C LEU A 160 -10.98 -12.48 -26.75
N GLU A 161 -10.49 -11.66 -27.67
CA GLU A 161 -10.97 -11.64 -29.07
C GLU A 161 -10.76 -12.98 -29.76
N LEU A 162 -9.58 -13.58 -29.62
CA LEU A 162 -9.28 -14.90 -30.15
C LEU A 162 -10.19 -15.97 -29.54
N ALA A 163 -10.37 -15.97 -28.22
CA ALA A 163 -11.26 -16.89 -27.53
C ALA A 163 -12.73 -16.75 -27.99
N GLN A 164 -13.18 -15.53 -28.25
CA GLN A 164 -14.53 -15.26 -28.77
C GLN A 164 -14.69 -15.74 -30.22
N GLN A 165 -13.67 -15.54 -31.06
CA GLN A 165 -13.69 -16.01 -32.44
C GLN A 165 -13.74 -17.55 -32.48
N GLU A 166 -12.92 -18.21 -31.67
CA GLU A 166 -12.92 -19.67 -31.53
C GLU A 166 -14.29 -20.18 -31.02
N TYR A 167 -14.87 -19.53 -30.03
CA TYR A 167 -16.21 -19.87 -29.53
C TYR A 167 -17.27 -19.80 -30.63
N LYS A 168 -17.28 -18.70 -31.42
CA LYS A 168 -18.22 -18.53 -32.54
C LYS A 168 -18.04 -19.65 -33.57
N GLN A 169 -16.81 -19.93 -33.98
CA GLN A 169 -16.53 -20.98 -34.96
C GLN A 169 -16.95 -22.38 -34.48
N LEU A 170 -16.71 -22.71 -33.21
CA LEU A 170 -17.15 -23.99 -32.64
C LEU A 170 -18.68 -24.08 -32.58
N HIS A 171 -19.33 -22.96 -32.23
CA HIS A 171 -20.79 -22.85 -32.21
C HIS A 171 -21.39 -23.00 -33.62
N ASP A 172 -20.84 -22.33 -34.63
CA ASP A 172 -21.34 -22.41 -36.02
C ASP A 172 -21.26 -23.85 -36.55
N VAL A 173 -20.15 -24.57 -36.27
CA VAL A 173 -19.99 -25.98 -36.65
C VAL A 173 -21.01 -26.87 -35.94
N TRP A 174 -21.32 -26.59 -34.68
CA TRP A 174 -22.34 -27.31 -33.94
C TRP A 174 -23.75 -27.05 -34.48
N GLU A 175 -24.08 -25.79 -34.79
CA GLU A 175 -25.37 -25.38 -35.38
C GLU A 175 -25.59 -25.99 -36.77
N HIS A 176 -24.58 -25.94 -37.65
CA HIS A 176 -24.66 -26.60 -38.96
C HIS A 176 -24.88 -28.11 -38.85
N LYS A 177 -24.28 -28.78 -37.86
CA LYS A 177 -24.48 -30.21 -37.62
C LYS A 177 -25.90 -30.51 -37.11
N LEU A 178 -26.45 -29.65 -36.25
CA LEU A 178 -27.80 -29.80 -35.72
C LEU A 178 -28.86 -29.51 -36.79
N GLY A 179 -28.64 -28.49 -37.62
CA GLY A 179 -29.50 -28.14 -38.75
C GLY A 179 -29.60 -29.26 -39.79
N SER A 180 -28.48 -29.88 -40.17
CA SER A 180 -28.45 -31.00 -41.12
C SER A 180 -29.08 -32.30 -40.61
N GLN A 181 -29.39 -32.42 -39.30
CA GLN A 181 -30.14 -33.56 -38.76
C GLN A 181 -31.67 -33.40 -38.88
N THR A 182 -32.16 -32.19 -39.17
CA THR A 182 -33.60 -31.89 -39.25
C THR A 182 -34.18 -31.96 -40.67
N SER A 183 -33.34 -32.05 -41.70
CA SER A 183 -33.77 -32.27 -43.08
C SER A 183 -33.87 -33.77 -43.37
N LEU A 184 -35.11 -34.30 -43.36
CA LEU A 184 -35.44 -35.65 -43.80
C LEU A 184 -34.99 -35.87 -45.25
N ALA A 185 -34.42 -37.05 -45.50
CA ALA A 185 -34.08 -37.63 -46.82
C ALA A 185 -32.84 -37.06 -47.54
N SER A 186 -31.66 -37.54 -47.15
CA SER A 186 -30.59 -37.93 -48.09
C SER A 186 -29.63 -38.89 -47.39
N SER A 187 -29.87 -40.19 -47.58
CA SER A 187 -28.88 -41.23 -47.30
C SER A 187 -27.70 -41.05 -48.25
N SER A 188 -26.56 -40.60 -47.73
CA SER A 188 -25.18 -40.94 -48.18
C SER A 188 -24.25 -39.73 -48.03
N SER A 189 -23.45 -39.73 -46.97
CA SER A 189 -22.00 -39.50 -47.04
C SER A 189 -21.39 -39.56 -45.65
N SER A 190 -20.56 -40.58 -45.45
CA SER A 190 -19.70 -40.78 -44.30
C SER A 190 -18.76 -39.58 -44.09
N SER A 191 -19.03 -38.70 -43.13
CA SER A 191 -18.01 -37.78 -42.61
C SER A 191 -18.38 -37.23 -41.23
N SER A 192 -18.57 -38.07 -40.22
CA SER A 192 -18.55 -37.58 -38.84
C SER A 192 -17.10 -37.59 -38.32
N LYS A 193 -16.26 -36.70 -38.87
CA LYS A 193 -14.87 -36.49 -38.41
C LYS A 193 -14.78 -35.91 -36.99
N TYR A 194 -15.92 -35.61 -36.37
CA TYR A 194 -16.06 -35.01 -35.04
C TYR A 194 -17.09 -35.78 -34.20
N ASP A 195 -16.63 -36.25 -33.04
CA ASP A 195 -17.47 -36.76 -31.96
C ASP A 195 -18.31 -35.61 -31.38
N PRO A 196 -19.65 -35.69 -31.37
CA PRO A 196 -20.52 -34.64 -30.82
C PRO A 196 -20.25 -34.33 -29.34
N GLU A 197 -19.81 -35.30 -28.54
CA GLU A 197 -19.52 -35.06 -27.12
C GLU A 197 -18.20 -34.32 -26.91
N ILE A 198 -17.20 -34.59 -27.76
CA ILE A 198 -15.95 -33.82 -27.80
C ILE A 198 -16.23 -32.37 -28.19
N LEU A 199 -17.06 -32.13 -29.22
CA LEU A 199 -17.39 -30.77 -29.66
C LEU A 199 -18.15 -29.99 -28.58
N LYS A 200 -19.09 -30.62 -27.86
CA LYS A 200 -19.78 -29.98 -26.72
C LYS A 200 -18.82 -29.66 -25.59
N ALA A 201 -17.89 -30.56 -25.28
CA ALA A 201 -16.87 -30.32 -24.26
C ALA A 201 -15.96 -29.14 -24.65
N GLU A 202 -15.50 -29.06 -25.90
CA GLU A 202 -14.72 -27.93 -26.44
C GLU A 202 -15.51 -26.61 -26.38
N ILE A 203 -16.79 -26.61 -26.76
CA ILE A 203 -17.65 -25.41 -26.66
C ILE A 203 -17.78 -24.97 -25.20
N ALA A 204 -17.96 -25.90 -24.26
CA ALA A 204 -18.09 -25.59 -22.84
C ALA A 204 -16.78 -25.01 -22.25
N THR A 205 -15.62 -25.60 -22.57
CA THR A 205 -14.32 -25.11 -22.10
C THR A 205 -13.99 -23.73 -22.70
N THR A 206 -14.22 -23.53 -23.99
CA THR A 206 -13.98 -22.23 -24.65
C THR A 206 -14.95 -21.15 -24.16
N LYS A 207 -16.23 -21.49 -23.90
CA LYS A 207 -17.20 -20.57 -23.27
C LYS A 207 -16.76 -20.15 -21.86
N SER A 208 -16.29 -21.10 -21.05
CA SER A 208 -15.76 -20.82 -19.71
C SER A 208 -14.56 -19.88 -19.78
N ARG A 209 -13.62 -20.14 -20.71
CA ARG A 209 -12.45 -19.28 -20.96
C ARG A 209 -12.84 -17.87 -21.36
N VAL A 210 -13.79 -17.70 -22.30
CA VAL A 210 -14.31 -16.38 -22.70
C VAL A 210 -14.90 -15.63 -21.50
N ASN A 211 -15.71 -16.29 -20.66
CA ASN A 211 -16.31 -15.67 -19.49
C ASN A 211 -15.28 -15.30 -18.41
N LYS A 212 -14.21 -16.08 -18.27
CA LYS A 212 -13.08 -15.76 -17.40
C LYS A 212 -12.35 -14.52 -17.91
N LEU A 213 -11.92 -14.52 -19.17
CA LEU A 213 -11.22 -13.39 -19.80
C LEU A 213 -12.06 -12.10 -19.79
N LYS A 214 -13.38 -12.19 -20.02
CA LYS A 214 -14.29 -11.03 -19.91
C LYS A 214 -14.26 -10.38 -18.53
N ARG A 215 -14.29 -11.19 -17.46
CA ARG A 215 -14.23 -10.68 -16.08
C ARG A 215 -12.87 -10.07 -15.77
N GLU A 216 -11.78 -10.71 -16.20
CA GLU A 216 -10.42 -10.21 -16.01
C GLU A 216 -10.20 -8.87 -16.74
N VAL A 217 -10.61 -8.76 -18.00
CA VAL A 217 -10.50 -7.52 -18.79
C VAL A 217 -11.35 -6.40 -18.16
N ALA A 218 -12.56 -6.70 -17.69
CA ALA A 218 -13.41 -5.72 -17.02
C ALA A 218 -12.78 -5.21 -15.71
N HIS A 219 -12.24 -6.11 -14.89
CA HIS A 219 -11.53 -5.76 -13.65
C HIS A 219 -10.30 -4.89 -13.95
N MET A 220 -9.46 -5.32 -14.90
CA MET A 220 -8.24 -4.62 -15.28
C MET A 220 -8.51 -3.21 -15.83
N ARG A 221 -9.61 -3.03 -16.57
CA ARG A 221 -10.04 -1.71 -17.04
C ARG A 221 -10.33 -0.76 -15.88
N GLN A 222 -11.03 -1.23 -14.84
CA GLN A 222 -11.34 -0.43 -13.67
C GLN A 222 -10.06 -0.08 -12.89
N GLU A 223 -9.15 -1.05 -12.72
CA GLU A 223 -7.87 -0.83 -12.06
C GLU A 223 -7.01 0.22 -12.78
N LEU A 224 -6.92 0.14 -14.12
CA LEU A 224 -6.24 1.13 -14.95
C LEU A 224 -6.82 2.54 -14.76
N GLN A 225 -8.14 2.68 -14.67
CA GLN A 225 -8.79 3.98 -14.44
C GLN A 225 -8.38 4.58 -13.09
N TYR A 226 -8.35 3.77 -12.02
CA TYR A 226 -7.94 4.26 -10.69
C TYR A 226 -6.47 4.66 -10.67
N LYS A 227 -5.57 3.86 -11.28
CA LYS A 227 -4.15 4.19 -11.34
C LYS A 227 -3.88 5.42 -12.20
N GLU A 228 -4.59 5.58 -13.33
CA GLU A 228 -4.48 6.77 -14.17
C GLU A 228 -4.97 8.02 -13.45
N HIS A 229 -6.06 7.93 -12.69
CA HIS A 229 -6.51 9.03 -11.84
C HIS A 229 -5.49 9.38 -10.73
N GLY A 230 -4.91 8.36 -10.07
CA GLY A 230 -3.85 8.53 -9.09
C GLY A 230 -2.62 9.23 -9.68
N PHE A 231 -2.19 8.80 -10.86
CA PHE A 231 -1.09 9.42 -11.61
C PHE A 231 -1.36 10.89 -11.95
N GLN A 232 -2.57 11.22 -12.43
CA GLN A 232 -2.95 12.62 -12.69
C GLN A 232 -2.95 13.47 -11.43
N THR A 233 -3.31 12.89 -10.28
CA THR A 233 -3.24 13.58 -8.98
C THR A 233 -1.79 13.85 -8.59
N LEU A 234 -0.92 12.86 -8.75
CA LEU A 234 0.52 13.01 -8.50
C LEU A 234 1.15 14.08 -9.39
N LYS A 235 0.80 14.10 -10.68
CA LYS A 235 1.23 15.13 -11.63
C LYS A 235 0.78 16.54 -11.24
N LYS A 236 -0.43 16.69 -10.68
CA LYS A 236 -0.89 17.99 -10.16
C LYS A 236 -0.08 18.44 -8.94
N ILE A 237 0.31 17.50 -8.07
CA ILE A 237 1.16 17.79 -6.91
C ILE A 237 2.56 18.22 -7.38
N ASP A 238 3.15 17.50 -8.32
CA ASP A 238 4.46 17.84 -8.92
C ASP A 238 4.47 19.26 -9.52
N MET A 239 3.41 19.61 -10.25
CA MET A 239 3.25 20.95 -10.81
C MET A 239 3.10 22.03 -9.71
N LYS A 240 2.42 21.73 -8.60
CA LYS A 240 2.34 22.61 -7.44
C LYS A 240 3.69 22.75 -6.72
N MET A 241 4.48 21.69 -6.61
CA MET A 241 5.81 21.72 -5.99
C MET A 241 6.76 22.59 -6.83
N SER A 242 6.74 22.41 -8.14
CA SER A 242 7.56 23.17 -9.10
C SER A 242 7.20 24.67 -9.14
N ASP A 243 5.92 25.02 -8.97
CA ASP A 243 5.42 26.41 -9.03
C ASP A 243 5.76 27.26 -7.79
N THR A 244 6.31 26.67 -6.71
CA THR A 244 6.55 27.38 -5.44
C THR A 244 7.85 28.19 -5.39
N GLN A 245 8.14 28.92 -6.47
CA GLN A 245 9.09 30.04 -6.42
C GLN A 245 8.48 31.34 -5.88
N GLY A 246 7.20 31.39 -5.51
CA GLY A 246 6.66 32.54 -4.78
C GLY A 246 5.15 32.56 -4.59
N GLY A 247 4.72 32.57 -3.33
CA GLY A 247 3.40 33.04 -2.90
C GLY A 247 2.23 32.05 -3.06
N TYR A 248 1.32 32.10 -2.09
CA TYR A 248 0.01 31.44 -2.19
C TYR A 248 -0.72 31.90 -3.45
N LYS A 249 -1.21 30.98 -4.27
CA LYS A 249 -2.08 31.32 -5.41
C LYS A 249 -3.37 31.96 -4.87
N LEU A 250 -3.92 32.95 -5.58
CA LEU A 250 -5.15 33.66 -5.20
C LEU A 250 -6.28 32.69 -4.79
N ASP A 251 -6.40 31.57 -5.50
CA ASP A 251 -7.40 30.54 -5.23
C ASP A 251 -7.16 29.77 -3.92
N GLU A 252 -5.89 29.55 -3.56
CA GLU A 252 -5.51 28.89 -2.30
C GLU A 252 -5.72 29.83 -1.12
N ALA A 253 -5.37 31.12 -1.28
CA ALA A 253 -5.67 32.16 -0.30
C ALA A 253 -7.20 32.33 -0.12
N GLN A 254 -7.97 32.25 -1.20
CA GLN A 254 -9.44 32.34 -1.15
C GLN A 254 -10.06 31.12 -0.46
N ALA A 255 -9.50 29.91 -0.68
CA ALA A 255 -9.91 28.70 0.02
C ALA A 255 -9.63 28.81 1.53
N ILE A 256 -8.44 29.27 1.91
CA ILE A 256 -8.08 29.52 3.32
C ILE A 256 -9.03 30.54 3.95
N LEU A 257 -9.38 31.62 3.24
CA LEU A 257 -10.34 32.61 3.73
C LEU A 257 -11.74 32.03 3.93
N ASN A 258 -12.18 31.11 3.06
CA ASN A 258 -13.48 30.46 3.19
C ASN A 258 -13.49 29.48 4.37
N GLU A 259 -12.43 28.71 4.57
CA GLU A 259 -12.23 27.86 5.76
C GLU A 259 -12.19 28.70 7.04
N MET A 260 -11.45 29.81 7.05
CA MET A 260 -11.40 30.74 8.19
C MET A 260 -12.78 31.30 8.53
N LYS A 261 -13.59 31.63 7.51
CA LYS A 261 -14.99 32.05 7.69
C LYS A 261 -15.87 30.92 8.22
N ALA A 262 -15.67 29.69 7.77
CA ALA A 262 -16.40 28.51 8.26
C ALA A 262 -16.08 28.22 9.73
N ILE A 263 -14.80 28.23 10.09
CA ILE A 263 -14.33 28.07 11.47
C ILE A 263 -14.89 29.17 12.36
N LYS A 264 -14.84 30.44 11.92
CA LYS A 264 -15.43 31.56 12.67
C LYS A 264 -16.91 31.34 12.94
N LYS A 265 -17.68 30.87 11.95
CA LYS A 265 -19.11 30.56 12.12
C LYS A 265 -19.34 29.42 13.10
N ALA A 266 -18.53 28.37 13.03
CA ALA A 266 -18.61 27.24 13.96
C ALA A 266 -18.32 27.67 15.40
N ILE A 267 -17.30 28.52 15.63
CA ILE A 267 -16.98 29.07 16.96
C ILE A 267 -18.15 29.90 17.49
N THR A 268 -18.72 30.79 16.67
CA THR A 268 -19.86 31.62 17.11
C THR A 268 -21.11 30.80 17.39
N SER A 269 -21.35 29.72 16.62
CA SER A 269 -22.46 28.80 16.87
C SER A 269 -22.25 28.04 18.18
N GLY A 270 -21.04 27.52 18.42
CA GLY A 270 -20.72 26.81 19.65
C GLY A 270 -20.79 27.70 20.90
N GLU A 271 -20.40 28.98 20.81
CA GLU A 271 -20.58 29.92 21.92
C GLU A 271 -22.06 30.23 22.16
N GLN A 272 -22.88 30.34 21.12
CA GLN A 272 -24.33 30.53 21.25
C GLN A 272 -25.00 29.33 21.95
N GLU A 273 -24.69 28.10 21.54
CA GLU A 273 -25.19 26.88 22.18
C GLU A 273 -24.79 26.80 23.66
N LYS A 274 -23.55 27.18 23.98
CA LYS A 274 -23.08 27.28 25.36
C LYS A 274 -23.90 28.29 26.17
N GLN A 275 -24.21 29.46 25.61
CA GLN A 275 -25.06 30.45 26.29
C GLN A 275 -26.49 29.92 26.52
N ASP A 276 -27.07 29.27 25.51
CA ASP A 276 -28.41 28.68 25.62
C ASP A 276 -28.45 27.56 26.69
N LEU A 277 -27.40 26.74 26.76
CA LEU A 277 -27.23 25.73 27.81
C LEU A 277 -27.10 26.37 29.20
N ILE A 278 -26.31 27.43 29.34
CA ILE A 278 -26.18 28.18 30.60
C ILE A 278 -27.55 28.75 31.02
N GLU A 279 -28.31 29.32 30.09
CA GLU A 279 -29.64 29.86 30.36
C GLU A 279 -30.63 28.75 30.75
N SER A 280 -30.58 27.60 30.06
CA SER A 280 -31.41 26.43 30.38
C SER A 280 -31.08 25.85 31.76
N LEU A 281 -29.79 25.81 32.12
CA LEU A 281 -29.32 25.41 33.46
C LEU A 281 -29.76 26.41 34.52
N ALA A 282 -29.71 27.71 34.25
CA ALA A 282 -30.21 28.74 35.17
C ALA A 282 -31.71 28.60 35.39
N ARG A 283 -32.48 28.33 34.32
CA ARG A 283 -33.94 28.09 34.37
C ARG A 283 -34.27 26.80 35.11
N LEU A 284 -33.54 25.72 34.87
CA LEU A 284 -33.67 24.47 35.63
C LEU A 284 -33.33 24.68 37.11
N LYS A 285 -32.23 25.36 37.42
CA LYS A 285 -31.85 25.72 38.79
C LYS A 285 -32.94 26.56 39.47
N ALA A 286 -33.53 27.53 38.78
CA ALA A 286 -34.65 28.32 39.30
C ALA A 286 -35.90 27.46 39.55
N ASN A 287 -36.20 26.51 38.65
CA ASN A 287 -37.29 25.55 38.82
C ASN A 287 -37.04 24.60 39.99
N PHE A 288 -35.80 24.14 40.19
CA PHE A 288 -35.43 23.35 41.38
C PHE A 288 -35.56 24.18 42.66
N VAL A 289 -35.20 25.45 42.64
CA VAL A 289 -35.38 26.36 43.80
C VAL A 289 -36.86 26.64 44.07
N ALA A 290 -37.70 26.77 43.03
CA ALA A 290 -39.14 26.89 43.15
C ALA A 290 -39.80 25.60 43.67
N ASN A 291 -39.34 24.44 43.20
CA ASN A 291 -39.87 23.13 43.58
C ASN A 291 -39.37 22.66 44.96
N LYS A 292 -38.21 23.17 45.43
CA LYS A 292 -37.72 22.98 46.80
C LYS A 292 -38.53 23.76 47.84
N ARG A 293 -39.36 24.72 47.41
CA ARG A 293 -40.34 25.41 48.26
C ARG A 293 -41.68 24.66 48.37
N SER A 294 -41.92 23.65 47.53
CA SER A 294 -43.13 22.81 47.51
C SER A 294 -42.91 21.36 47.98
N HIS A 295 -41.68 20.96 48.31
CA HIS A 295 -41.34 19.58 48.71
C HIS A 295 -40.57 19.51 50.04
N LEU A 296 -40.82 20.47 50.95
CA LEU A 296 -40.35 20.41 52.34
C LEU A 296 -41.48 19.97 53.26
N ASP A 297 -42.08 18.83 52.95
CA ASP A 297 -42.82 17.97 53.88
C ASP A 297 -42.79 16.58 53.26
N LEU A 298 -42.51 15.55 54.07
CA LEU A 298 -42.27 14.14 53.72
C LEU A 298 -40.78 13.81 53.57
N TRP A 299 -40.39 12.70 54.20
CA TRP A 299 -39.03 12.15 54.37
C TRP A 299 -38.25 12.68 55.59
N THR A 300 -38.84 12.48 56.77
CA THR A 300 -38.08 12.02 57.94
C THR A 300 -38.31 10.52 58.15
N ASN A 301 -37.20 9.80 58.37
CA ASN A 301 -37.07 8.40 58.80
C ASN A 301 -37.25 7.36 57.66
N SER A 302 -36.37 6.38 57.42
CA SER A 302 -35.67 5.55 58.41
C SER A 302 -34.39 4.90 57.86
N THR A 303 -33.42 4.75 58.75
CA THR A 303 -32.22 3.91 58.73
C THR A 303 -32.54 2.40 58.72
N SER A 304 -31.74 1.56 58.04
CA SER A 304 -30.98 0.41 58.64
C SER A 304 -30.38 -0.60 57.61
N LEU A 305 -29.06 -0.72 57.64
CA LEU A 305 -28.17 -1.91 57.79
C LEU A 305 -28.41 -3.29 57.09
N GLY A 306 -27.31 -3.84 56.53
CA GLY A 306 -27.02 -5.29 56.34
C GLY A 306 -26.54 -5.66 54.92
N SER A 307 -25.25 -5.90 54.61
CA SER A 307 -24.46 -7.17 54.73
C SER A 307 -25.11 -8.35 53.96
N SER A 308 -24.47 -9.20 53.14
CA SER A 308 -23.10 -9.48 52.71
C SER A 308 -23.12 -10.40 51.45
N HIS A 309 -21.98 -10.46 50.75
CA HIS A 309 -21.46 -11.43 49.77
C HIS A 309 -22.25 -12.70 49.38
N CYS A 310 -22.17 -13.06 48.08
CA CYS A 310 -22.26 -14.47 47.65
C CYS A 310 -21.37 -14.76 46.42
N SER A 311 -20.77 -15.95 46.46
CA SER A 311 -19.62 -16.48 45.71
C SER A 311 -20.00 -17.32 44.48
N LEU A 312 -19.04 -17.46 43.54
CA LEU A 312 -19.01 -18.44 42.43
C LEU A 312 -18.87 -19.90 42.93
N PRO A 313 -19.30 -20.89 42.12
CA PRO A 313 -18.37 -21.88 41.51
C PRO A 313 -18.87 -22.39 40.10
N ARG A 314 -18.23 -23.20 39.25
CA ARG A 314 -16.86 -23.75 38.99
C ARG A 314 -16.97 -24.65 37.72
N THR A 315 -15.93 -24.69 36.87
CA THR A 315 -15.42 -25.80 36.01
C THR A 315 -16.31 -26.56 34.99
N TYR A 316 -15.80 -26.70 33.74
CA TYR A 316 -15.07 -27.91 33.26
C TYR A 316 -14.31 -27.66 31.93
N LEU A 317 -13.12 -28.26 31.80
CA LEU A 317 -12.30 -28.43 30.59
C LEU A 317 -12.35 -29.92 30.22
N ASP A 318 -12.28 -30.26 28.93
CA ASP A 318 -12.16 -31.65 28.48
C ASP A 318 -11.01 -31.81 27.47
N ALA A 319 -10.24 -32.90 27.63
CA ALA A 319 -9.05 -33.26 26.87
C ALA A 319 -9.00 -34.79 26.68
N GLY A 320 -8.43 -35.25 25.55
CA GLY A 320 -8.06 -36.65 25.27
C GLY A 320 -8.34 -36.99 23.79
N SER A 321 -7.44 -37.46 22.91
CA SER A 321 -6.30 -38.40 22.90
C SER A 321 -6.65 -39.75 22.23
N GLN A 322 -5.74 -40.20 21.36
CA GLN A 322 -5.33 -41.58 21.04
C GLN A 322 -6.15 -42.46 20.08
N THR A 323 -5.44 -43.04 19.09
CA THR A 323 -5.43 -44.48 18.82
C THR A 323 -4.12 -44.92 18.14
N ASP A 324 -3.51 -45.97 18.69
CA ASP A 324 -2.45 -46.83 18.11
C ASP A 324 -3.08 -47.97 17.29
N VAL A 325 -2.42 -48.43 16.21
CA VAL A 325 -2.54 -49.82 15.70
C VAL A 325 -1.21 -50.28 15.09
N SER A 326 -0.77 -51.48 15.49
CA SER A 326 0.45 -52.20 15.08
C SER A 326 0.29 -53.12 13.86
N GLY A 327 1.41 -53.47 13.20
CA GLY A 327 1.50 -54.69 12.38
C GLY A 327 2.82 -54.84 11.60
N ASN A 328 3.68 -55.80 11.98
CA ASN A 328 4.91 -56.20 11.29
C ASN A 328 4.66 -57.27 10.21
N PHE A 329 5.35 -57.21 9.05
CA PHE A 329 6.07 -58.34 8.39
C PHE A 329 6.88 -57.91 7.14
N PHE A 330 8.01 -58.61 6.91
CA PHE A 330 9.02 -58.57 5.82
C PHE A 330 10.24 -57.63 5.94
N VAL A 331 11.36 -58.24 6.36
CA VAL A 331 12.68 -57.61 6.62
C VAL A 331 13.49 -57.22 5.37
N ASN A 332 13.00 -57.43 4.13
CA ASN A 332 13.70 -56.96 2.92
C ASN A 332 13.04 -55.78 2.18
N CYS A 333 11.87 -55.29 2.61
CA CYS A 333 11.28 -54.03 2.13
C CYS A 333 11.58 -52.83 3.03
N SER A 334 12.18 -53.06 4.20
CA SER A 334 12.52 -52.03 5.19
C SER A 334 13.44 -50.96 4.61
N ASN A 335 14.44 -51.35 3.82
CA ASN A 335 15.40 -50.39 3.25
C ASN A 335 14.77 -49.50 2.17
N HIS A 336 13.89 -50.03 1.32
CA HIS A 336 13.21 -49.24 0.28
C HIS A 336 12.09 -48.35 0.84
N LEU A 337 11.37 -48.81 1.88
CA LEU A 337 10.38 -48.00 2.58
C LEU A 337 11.05 -46.91 3.41
N ALA A 338 12.12 -47.23 4.14
CA ALA A 338 12.93 -46.24 4.85
C ALA A 338 13.52 -45.22 3.88
N GLU A 339 13.98 -45.65 2.69
CA GLU A 339 14.49 -44.76 1.65
C GLU A 339 13.40 -43.85 1.09
N LYS A 340 12.21 -44.39 0.80
CA LYS A 340 11.05 -43.61 0.35
C LYS A 340 10.60 -42.60 1.40
N VAL A 341 10.62 -42.98 2.68
CA VAL A 341 10.29 -42.08 3.80
C VAL A 341 11.36 -41.01 3.96
N ARG A 342 12.65 -41.37 3.83
CA ARG A 342 13.77 -40.42 3.88
C ARG A 342 13.70 -39.39 2.75
N VAL A 343 13.45 -39.81 1.51
CA VAL A 343 13.28 -38.91 0.37
C VAL A 343 12.03 -38.04 0.52
N ARG A 344 10.93 -38.59 1.05
CA ARG A 344 9.71 -37.81 1.34
C ARG A 344 9.96 -36.76 2.43
N LEU A 345 10.71 -37.12 3.47
CA LEU A 345 11.09 -36.18 4.54
C LEU A 345 12.00 -35.07 3.99
N GLN A 346 12.97 -35.43 3.15
CA GLN A 346 13.83 -34.45 2.46
C GLN A 346 13.03 -33.54 1.53
N TYR A 347 12.01 -34.05 0.84
CA TYR A 347 11.11 -33.23 0.04
C TYR A 347 10.29 -32.26 0.90
N GLU A 348 9.74 -32.71 2.03
CA GLU A 348 9.01 -31.84 2.96
C GLU A 348 9.93 -30.83 3.67
N ASP A 349 11.18 -31.20 3.97
CA ASP A 349 12.21 -30.29 4.46
C ASP A 349 12.58 -29.25 3.40
N ALA A 350 12.79 -29.67 2.14
CA ALA A 350 13.05 -28.77 1.02
C ALA A 350 11.86 -27.83 0.78
N LYS A 351 10.63 -28.33 0.87
CA LYS A 351 9.41 -27.53 0.77
C LYS A 351 9.29 -26.52 1.89
N ARG A 352 9.65 -26.89 3.14
CA ARG A 352 9.76 -25.96 4.27
C ARG A 352 10.85 -24.93 4.06
N ARG A 353 12.01 -25.31 3.52
CA ARG A 353 13.09 -24.37 3.14
C ARG A 353 12.62 -23.39 2.08
N ILE A 354 11.95 -23.87 1.03
CA ILE A 354 11.36 -23.01 -0.01
C ILE A 354 10.31 -22.08 0.59
N ALA A 355 9.45 -22.56 1.50
CA ALA A 355 8.47 -21.72 2.17
C ALA A 355 9.14 -20.65 3.05
N ASN A 356 10.20 -21.00 3.77
CA ASN A 356 10.97 -20.05 4.59
C ASN A 356 11.70 -19.01 3.71
N LEU A 357 12.33 -19.45 2.62
CA LEU A 357 12.91 -18.55 1.61
C LEU A 357 11.86 -17.63 1.00
N LYS A 358 10.64 -18.11 0.74
CA LYS A 358 9.52 -17.26 0.28
C LYS A 358 9.12 -16.22 1.32
N ILE A 359 9.12 -16.56 2.60
CA ILE A 359 8.83 -15.61 3.69
C ILE A 359 9.95 -14.57 3.78
N GLN A 360 11.21 -15.00 3.72
CA GLN A 360 12.35 -14.08 3.71
C GLN A 360 12.33 -13.15 2.49
N LEU A 361 12.01 -13.68 1.32
CA LEU A 361 11.84 -12.90 0.09
C LEU A 361 10.70 -11.88 0.26
N ALA A 362 9.56 -12.28 0.84
CA ALA A 362 8.43 -11.37 1.09
C ALA A 362 8.78 -10.27 2.10
N LYS A 363 9.60 -10.58 3.11
CA LYS A 363 10.10 -9.58 4.08
C LYS A 363 11.04 -8.57 3.42
N LEU A 364 12.00 -9.06 2.63
CA LEU A 364 12.88 -8.19 1.83
C LEU A 364 12.08 -7.36 0.81
N ASN A 365 11.00 -7.93 0.25
CA ASN A 365 10.10 -7.22 -0.66
C ASN A 365 9.35 -6.06 0.04
N SER A 366 9.00 -6.20 1.33
CA SER A 366 8.41 -5.10 2.10
C SER A 366 9.41 -4.02 2.53
N GLU A 367 10.71 -4.33 2.52
CA GLU A 367 11.80 -3.41 2.85
C GLU A 367 12.36 -2.69 1.61
N ALA A 368 12.11 -3.21 0.41
CA ALA A 368 12.46 -2.56 -0.85
C ALA A 368 11.54 -1.37 -1.12
N TRP A 369 12.10 -0.28 -1.65
CA TRP A 369 11.32 0.90 -2.05
C TRP A 369 10.18 0.51 -3.00
N PRO A 370 8.92 0.94 -2.72
CA PRO A 370 7.77 0.64 -3.58
C PRO A 370 8.03 1.10 -5.03
N GLY A 371 7.86 0.20 -6.01
CA GLY A 371 7.96 0.52 -7.44
C GLY A 371 9.04 -0.22 -8.23
N VAL A 372 10.26 -0.41 -7.68
CA VAL A 372 11.35 -1.06 -8.45
C VAL A 372 11.08 -2.54 -8.66
N LEU A 373 10.69 -3.27 -7.62
CA LEU A 373 10.35 -4.70 -7.74
C LEU A 373 8.99 -4.93 -8.44
N ASP A 374 8.05 -4.00 -8.27
CA ASP A 374 6.73 -4.06 -8.90
C ASP A 374 6.85 -3.97 -10.43
N SER A 375 7.78 -3.16 -10.95
CA SER A 375 8.06 -3.05 -12.39
C SER A 375 8.57 -4.36 -13.01
N GLU A 376 9.43 -5.10 -12.28
CA GLU A 376 9.96 -6.39 -12.74
C GLU A 376 8.87 -7.47 -12.68
N GLN A 377 8.01 -7.43 -11.66
CA GLN A 377 6.86 -8.32 -11.55
C GLN A 377 5.82 -8.07 -12.67
N ASP A 378 5.53 -6.81 -12.98
CA ASP A 378 4.64 -6.42 -14.07
C ASP A 378 5.20 -6.84 -15.44
N ARG A 379 6.52 -6.70 -15.63
CA ARG A 379 7.21 -7.18 -16.84
C ARG A 379 7.15 -8.70 -16.98
N LEU A 380 7.35 -9.46 -15.89
CA LEU A 380 7.21 -10.91 -15.89
C LEU A 380 5.77 -11.34 -16.16
N MET A 381 4.79 -10.64 -15.60
CA MET A 381 3.37 -10.87 -15.87
C MET A 381 3.07 -10.65 -17.36
N LEU A 382 3.59 -9.57 -17.95
CA LEU A 382 3.45 -9.30 -19.38
C LEU A 382 4.08 -10.39 -20.25
N ILE A 383 5.28 -10.86 -19.91
CA ILE A 383 5.94 -11.97 -20.61
C ILE A 383 5.08 -13.23 -20.52
N ASN A 384 4.61 -13.60 -19.33
CA ASN A 384 3.77 -14.78 -19.13
C ASN A 384 2.44 -14.67 -19.90
N GLU A 385 1.80 -13.49 -19.90
CA GLU A 385 0.56 -13.28 -20.64
C GLU A 385 0.77 -13.34 -22.16
N LYS A 386 1.88 -12.79 -22.67
CA LYS A 386 2.30 -12.91 -24.08
C LYS A 386 2.60 -14.38 -24.44
N GLU A 387 3.28 -15.14 -23.57
CA GLU A 387 3.53 -16.58 -23.76
C GLU A 387 2.23 -17.38 -23.81
N GLU A 388 1.26 -17.05 -22.96
CA GLU A 388 -0.05 -17.69 -22.98
C GLU A 388 -0.83 -17.35 -24.26
N LEU A 389 -0.80 -16.09 -24.70
CA LEU A 389 -1.34 -15.69 -26.01
C LEU A 389 -0.67 -16.48 -27.14
N LEU A 390 0.65 -16.67 -27.09
CA LEU A 390 1.39 -17.47 -28.07
C LEU A 390 0.93 -18.93 -28.07
N LYS A 391 0.76 -19.54 -26.89
CA LYS A 391 0.23 -20.90 -26.77
C LYS A 391 -1.16 -20.98 -27.39
N GLU A 392 -2.06 -20.06 -27.05
CA GLU A 392 -3.40 -20.00 -27.62
C GLU A 392 -3.34 -19.90 -29.15
N MET A 393 -2.50 -19.01 -29.72
CA MET A 393 -2.28 -18.88 -31.17
C MET A 393 -1.66 -20.11 -31.85
N ARG A 394 -0.93 -20.96 -31.12
CA ARG A 394 -0.37 -22.23 -31.60
C ARG A 394 -1.41 -23.36 -31.58
N PHE A 395 -2.29 -23.36 -30.57
CA PHE A 395 -3.32 -24.38 -30.39
C PHE A 395 -4.63 -24.07 -31.13
N ILE A 396 -4.76 -22.91 -31.79
CA ILE A 396 -5.87 -22.64 -32.72
C ILE A 396 -5.87 -23.74 -33.79
N SER A 397 -6.96 -24.52 -33.83
CA SER A 397 -7.13 -25.60 -34.81
C SER A 397 -6.98 -25.06 -36.25
N PRO A 398 -5.89 -25.39 -36.98
CA PRO A 398 -5.59 -24.79 -38.29
C PRO A 398 -6.60 -25.15 -39.38
N ARG A 399 -7.44 -26.15 -39.13
CA ARG A 399 -8.25 -26.85 -40.14
C ARG A 399 -9.51 -26.10 -40.58
N LYS A 400 -9.78 -24.90 -40.05
CA LYS A 400 -11.03 -24.13 -40.28
C LYS A 400 -10.81 -22.65 -40.61
N TRP A 401 -9.55 -22.22 -40.73
CA TRP A 401 -9.19 -20.84 -41.01
C TRP A 401 -8.92 -20.68 -42.51
N THR A 402 -9.28 -19.53 -43.08
CA THR A 402 -8.94 -19.23 -44.47
C THR A 402 -7.42 -19.11 -44.59
N GLN A 403 -6.87 -19.43 -45.77
CA GLN A 403 -5.43 -19.39 -46.01
C GLN A 403 -4.82 -18.02 -45.63
N THR A 404 -5.53 -16.94 -45.91
CA THR A 404 -5.12 -15.57 -45.58
C THR A 404 -5.14 -15.28 -44.07
N ASP A 405 -6.06 -15.88 -43.32
CA ASP A 405 -6.10 -15.71 -41.88
C ASP A 405 -5.05 -16.57 -41.16
N ILE A 406 -4.70 -17.74 -41.73
CA ILE A 406 -3.58 -18.57 -41.25
C ILE A 406 -2.27 -17.80 -41.42
N GLU A 407 -2.02 -17.21 -42.59
CA GLU A 407 -0.81 -16.41 -42.86
C GLU A 407 -0.72 -15.19 -41.93
N LYS A 408 -1.84 -14.50 -41.66
CA LYS A 408 -1.90 -13.40 -40.69
C LYS A 408 -1.61 -13.86 -39.27
N LEU A 409 -2.13 -15.03 -38.86
CA LEU A 409 -1.85 -15.61 -37.55
C LEU A 409 -0.38 -16.02 -37.42
N GLU A 410 0.21 -16.59 -38.46
CA GLU A 410 1.62 -16.99 -38.49
C GLU A 410 2.55 -15.79 -38.41
N MET A 411 2.28 -14.70 -39.15
CA MET A 411 3.04 -13.46 -39.03
C MET A 411 2.96 -12.87 -37.62
N LYS A 412 1.76 -12.83 -37.02
CA LYS A 412 1.58 -12.35 -35.64
C LYS A 412 2.30 -13.24 -34.63
N ARG A 413 2.28 -14.56 -34.83
CA ARG A 413 3.01 -15.53 -33.98
C ARG A 413 4.51 -15.29 -34.04
N LYS A 414 5.08 -15.16 -35.24
CA LYS A 414 6.52 -14.95 -35.44
C LYS A 414 6.99 -13.65 -34.78
N ARG A 415 6.23 -12.55 -34.96
CA ARG A 415 6.52 -11.27 -34.29
C ARG A 415 6.51 -11.42 -32.77
N LEU A 416 5.50 -12.10 -32.22
CA LEU A 416 5.38 -12.26 -30.77
C LEU A 416 6.45 -13.19 -30.19
N GLU A 417 6.96 -14.16 -30.96
CA GLU A 417 8.12 -14.97 -30.59
C GLU A 417 9.42 -14.15 -30.56
N GLU A 418 9.63 -13.29 -31.55
CA GLU A 418 10.76 -12.36 -31.59
C GLU A 418 10.72 -11.36 -30.41
N ASP A 419 9.55 -10.79 -30.12
CA ASP A 419 9.35 -9.89 -28.98
C ASP A 419 9.61 -10.59 -27.63
N LEU A 420 9.18 -11.85 -27.48
CA LEU A 420 9.46 -12.64 -26.28
C LEU A 420 10.95 -12.98 -26.15
N GLN A 421 11.62 -13.30 -27.26
CA GLN A 421 13.05 -13.60 -27.25
C GLN A 421 13.86 -12.36 -26.85
N THR A 422 13.58 -11.21 -27.46
CA THR A 422 14.22 -9.94 -27.10
C THR A 422 13.96 -9.55 -25.65
N ALA A 423 12.76 -9.79 -25.12
CA ALA A 423 12.42 -9.54 -23.71
C ALA A 423 13.23 -10.42 -22.73
N ARG A 424 13.50 -11.68 -23.09
CA ARG A 424 14.34 -12.60 -22.30
C ARG A 424 15.83 -12.26 -22.39
N ASP A 425 16.29 -11.91 -23.59
CA ASP A 425 17.69 -11.53 -23.81
C ASP A 425 18.03 -10.24 -23.05
N THR A 426 17.11 -9.27 -23.03
CA THR A 426 17.28 -8.03 -22.25
C THR A 426 17.26 -8.28 -20.75
N GLN A 427 16.43 -9.21 -20.25
CA GLN A 427 16.48 -9.62 -18.84
C GLN A 427 17.81 -10.30 -18.49
N SER A 428 18.27 -11.20 -19.35
CA SER A 428 19.54 -11.91 -19.16
C SER A 428 20.72 -10.95 -19.16
N LYS A 429 20.72 -9.95 -20.05
CA LYS A 429 21.72 -8.87 -20.12
C LYS A 429 21.73 -8.01 -18.86
N ALA A 430 20.57 -7.55 -18.40
CA ALA A 430 20.46 -6.74 -17.19
C ALA A 430 20.95 -7.50 -15.94
N LEU A 431 20.66 -8.81 -15.85
CA LEU A 431 21.19 -9.66 -14.77
C LEU A 431 22.71 -9.77 -14.86
N THR A 432 23.28 -10.04 -16.04
CA THR A 432 24.74 -10.08 -16.20
C THR A 432 25.41 -8.75 -15.86
N GLU A 433 24.82 -7.62 -16.23
CA GLU A 433 25.34 -6.29 -15.87
C GLU A 433 25.29 -6.05 -14.36
N ARG A 434 24.21 -6.47 -13.68
CA ARG A 434 24.13 -6.42 -12.20
C ARG A 434 25.19 -7.29 -11.54
N TYR A 435 25.41 -8.51 -12.03
CA TYR A 435 26.47 -9.38 -11.53
C TYR A 435 27.84 -8.76 -11.75
N VAL A 436 28.13 -8.24 -12.94
CA VAL A 436 29.40 -7.57 -13.26
C VAL A 436 29.61 -6.35 -12.37
N ASN A 437 28.58 -5.50 -12.18
CA ASN A 437 28.65 -4.34 -11.29
C ASN A 437 28.85 -4.75 -9.83
N HIS A 438 28.21 -5.82 -9.36
CA HIS A 438 28.46 -6.37 -8.02
C HIS A 438 29.90 -6.85 -7.86
N PHE A 439 30.43 -7.59 -8.85
CA PHE A 439 31.83 -8.02 -8.86
C PHE A 439 32.80 -6.84 -8.88
N ILE A 440 32.51 -5.78 -9.65
CA ILE A 440 33.32 -4.56 -9.70
C ILE A 440 33.28 -3.81 -8.35
N LEU A 441 32.10 -3.70 -7.73
CA LEU A 441 31.94 -3.08 -6.41
C LEU A 441 32.65 -3.87 -5.32
N GLU A 442 32.57 -5.20 -5.32
CA GLU A 442 33.38 -6.03 -4.41
C GLU A 442 34.87 -5.79 -4.66
N TYR A 443 35.33 -5.75 -5.92
CA TYR A 443 36.74 -5.51 -6.23
C TYR A 443 37.21 -4.12 -5.77
N LEU A 444 36.36 -3.08 -5.88
CA LEU A 444 36.64 -1.72 -5.41
C LEU A 444 36.58 -1.58 -3.88
N VAL A 445 35.82 -2.43 -3.18
CA VAL A 445 35.80 -2.47 -1.71
C VAL A 445 37.01 -3.25 -1.17
N TYR A 446 37.55 -4.18 -1.95
CA TYR A 446 38.75 -4.96 -1.61
C TYR A 446 40.09 -4.27 -1.94
N CYS A 447 40.09 -3.25 -2.81
CA CYS A 447 41.24 -2.36 -3.07
C CYS A 447 41.19 -1.13 -2.16
#